data_AF-A0A3D2V7G9-F1
#
_entry.id   AF-A0A3D2V7G9-F1
#
_cell.length_a   1.000
_cell.length_b   1.000
_cell.length_c   1.000
_cell.angle_alpha   90.00
_cell.angle_beta   90.00
_cell.angle_gamma   90.00
#
_symmetry.space_group_name_H-M   'P 1'
#
loop_
_entity.id
_entity.type
_entity.pdbx_description
1 polymer ?
#
loop_
_entity_poly.entity_id
_entity_poly.type
_entity_poly.pdbx_seq_one_letter_code
_entity_poly.pdbx_strand_id
1 'polypeptide(L)'
;MQQEQPATSDSTTTLADLKTLIQDFVDQRDWNQFHSPKNLSMSMAIEAAELMEHFQWISMDESRETPDNPEKLHDVGEEIADVICYAIALCNQLELDIATVVTNKMEKNVAKYPAEEFTGRYGHKHRT
;
A
#
# COMPACT_ATOMS: atom_id res chain seq x y z
N MET A 1 32.79 0.69 11.93
CA MET A 1 31.70 0.38 12.86
C MET A 1 30.41 0.53 12.07
N GLN A 2 29.79 -0.58 11.67
CA GLN A 2 28.42 -0.53 11.17
C GLN A 2 27.56 -0.19 12.38
N GLN A 3 26.90 0.96 12.37
CA GLN A 3 25.93 1.30 13.40
C GLN A 3 24.74 0.35 13.19
N GLU A 4 24.42 -0.45 14.19
CA GLU A 4 23.14 -1.18 14.24
C GLU A 4 22.02 -0.15 14.16
N GLN A 5 21.36 -0.06 13.01
CA GLN A 5 20.12 0.70 12.91
C GLN A 5 19.08 -0.01 13.79
N PRO A 6 18.30 0.72 14.60
CA PRO A 6 17.21 0.11 15.35
C PRO A 6 16.28 -0.62 14.36
N ALA A 7 15.83 -1.82 14.74
CA ALA A 7 14.92 -2.60 13.92
C ALA A 7 13.67 -1.75 13.58
N THR A 8 13.43 -1.52 12.29
CA THR A 8 12.25 -0.80 11.80
C THR A 8 11.01 -1.61 12.12
N SER A 9 9.94 -0.91 12.55
CA SER A 9 8.66 -1.53 12.91
C SER A 9 7.54 -0.52 12.78
N ASP A 10 6.32 -1.00 12.55
CA ASP A 10 5.13 -0.16 12.45
C ASP A 10 4.90 0.72 13.70
N SER A 11 5.42 0.31 14.86
CA SER A 11 5.26 1.04 16.12
C SER A 11 6.20 2.24 16.27
N THR A 12 7.28 2.29 15.48
CA THR A 12 8.36 3.26 15.62
C THR A 12 8.73 3.98 14.33
N THR A 13 8.29 3.48 13.18
CA THR A 13 8.56 4.05 11.86
C THR A 13 7.34 4.85 11.40
N THR A 14 7.53 6.15 11.20
CA THR A 14 6.46 7.04 10.75
C THR A 14 6.31 7.03 9.23
N LEU A 15 5.17 7.51 8.71
CA LEU A 15 5.00 7.74 7.27
C LEU A 15 6.05 8.71 6.70
N ALA A 16 6.49 9.68 7.51
CA ALA A 16 7.54 10.61 7.10
C ALA A 16 8.88 9.90 6.90
N ASP A 17 9.22 8.96 7.79
CA ASP A 17 10.44 8.15 7.67
C ASP A 17 10.42 7.33 6.37
N LEU A 18 9.28 6.73 6.03
CA LEU A 18 9.11 5.97 4.78
C LEU A 18 9.17 6.87 3.54
N LYS A 19 8.55 8.06 3.58
CA LYS A 19 8.64 9.05 2.50
C LYS A 19 10.09 9.43 2.21
N THR A 20 10.87 9.70 3.25
CA THR A 20 12.29 10.04 3.15
C THR A 20 13.10 8.86 2.62
N LEU A 21 12.91 7.66 3.17
CA LEU A 21 13.61 6.46 2.71
C LEU A 21 13.45 6.24 1.20
N ILE A 22 12.22 6.36 0.69
CA ILE A 22 11.92 6.18 -0.73
C ILE A 22 12.47 7.35 -1.56
N GLN A 23 12.34 8.60 -1.09
CA GLN A 23 12.89 9.75 -1.80
C GLN A 23 14.41 9.65 -1.93
N ASP A 24 15.11 9.31 -0.85
CA ASP A 24 16.56 9.13 -0.83
C ASP A 24 16.99 8.04 -1.82
N PHE A 25 16.26 6.92 -1.88
CA PHE A 25 16.53 5.84 -2.83
C PHE A 25 16.44 6.31 -4.29
N VAL A 26 15.43 7.11 -4.61
CA VAL A 26 15.16 7.68 -5.95
C VAL A 26 16.21 8.73 -6.31
N ASP A 27 16.52 9.64 -5.39
CA ASP A 27 17.47 10.73 -5.58
C ASP A 27 18.89 10.21 -5.83
N GLN A 28 19.33 9.21 -5.04
CA GLN A 28 20.64 8.58 -5.19
C GLN A 28 20.86 7.95 -6.57
N ARG A 29 19.79 7.65 -7.29
CA ARG A 29 19.82 7.04 -8.63
C ARG A 29 19.47 8.01 -9.75
N ASP A 30 19.21 9.27 -9.43
CA ASP A 30 18.70 10.28 -10.38
C ASP A 30 17.43 9.81 -11.11
N TRP A 31 16.57 9.06 -10.41
CA TRP A 31 15.37 8.46 -11.01
C TRP A 31 14.16 9.39 -11.04
N ASN A 32 14.25 10.58 -10.45
CA ASN A 32 13.20 11.60 -10.52
C ASN A 32 12.76 11.90 -11.97
N GLN A 33 13.69 11.82 -12.94
CA GLN A 33 13.38 12.00 -14.36
C GLN A 33 12.39 10.97 -14.93
N PHE A 34 12.31 9.78 -14.33
CA PHE A 34 11.39 8.71 -14.73
C PHE A 34 10.13 8.67 -13.85
N HIS A 35 10.18 9.26 -12.65
CA HIS A 35 9.12 9.27 -11.65
C HIS A 35 8.05 10.36 -11.92
N SER A 36 7.57 10.46 -13.16
CA SER A 36 6.38 11.27 -13.43
C SER A 36 5.14 10.65 -12.76
N PRO A 37 4.12 11.44 -12.34
CA PRO A 37 2.90 10.89 -11.75
C PRO A 37 2.21 9.84 -12.63
N LYS A 38 2.27 10.02 -13.95
CA LYS A 38 1.78 9.04 -14.93
C LYS A 38 2.51 7.69 -14.77
N ASN A 39 3.84 7.71 -14.81
CA ASN A 39 4.63 6.47 -14.75
C ASN A 39 4.45 5.77 -13.40
N LEU A 40 4.51 6.51 -12.30
CA LEU A 40 4.30 5.96 -10.95
C LEU A 40 2.92 5.34 -10.80
N SER A 41 1.87 5.98 -11.33
CA SER A 41 0.51 5.41 -11.29
C SER A 41 0.39 4.11 -12.10
N MET A 42 1.14 3.98 -13.19
CA MET A 42 1.17 2.76 -14.00
C MET A 42 1.95 1.66 -13.30
N SER A 43 3.14 1.95 -12.76
CA SER A 43 3.93 0.99 -11.99
C SER A 43 3.13 0.44 -10.81
N MET A 44 2.50 1.31 -10.01
CA MET A 44 1.63 0.89 -8.91
C MET A 44 0.51 -0.07 -9.35
N ALA A 45 -0.04 0.11 -10.56
CA ALA A 45 -1.06 -0.78 -11.08
C ALA A 45 -0.50 -2.14 -11.56
N ILE A 46 0.75 -2.17 -11.99
CA ILE A 46 1.48 -3.41 -12.35
C ILE A 46 1.70 -4.23 -11.08
N GLU A 47 2.28 -3.65 -10.03
CA GLU A 47 2.55 -4.39 -8.78
C GLU A 47 1.27 -4.85 -8.09
N ALA A 48 0.17 -4.08 -8.22
CA ALA A 48 -1.13 -4.52 -7.74
C ALA A 48 -1.67 -5.74 -8.53
N ALA A 49 -1.30 -5.86 -9.81
CA ALA A 49 -1.61 -7.04 -10.61
C ALA A 49 -0.71 -8.23 -10.25
N GLU A 50 0.58 -8.01 -10.01
CA GLU A 50 1.52 -9.05 -9.52
C GLU A 50 1.05 -9.61 -8.17
N LEU A 51 0.67 -8.74 -7.22
CA LEU A 51 0.01 -9.13 -5.96
C LEU A 51 -1.22 -10.03 -6.20
N MET A 52 -2.06 -9.70 -7.19
CA MET A 52 -3.26 -10.47 -7.51
C MET A 52 -2.92 -11.87 -8.04
N GLU A 53 -1.78 -12.07 -8.70
CA GLU A 53 -1.37 -13.37 -9.25
C GLU A 53 -1.21 -14.45 -8.16
N HIS A 54 -0.86 -14.08 -6.93
CA HIS A 54 -0.80 -15.00 -5.79
C HIS A 54 -2.16 -15.59 -5.37
N PHE A 55 -3.26 -14.95 -5.78
CA PHE A 55 -4.62 -15.29 -5.34
C PHE A 55 -5.56 -15.67 -6.50
N GLN A 56 -5.18 -15.48 -7.76
CA GLN A 56 -6.11 -15.61 -8.90
C GLN A 56 -6.68 -17.03 -9.13
N TRP A 57 -5.98 -18.09 -8.73
CA TRP A 57 -6.36 -19.49 -9.02
C TRP A 57 -6.70 -20.32 -7.77
N ILE A 58 -6.96 -19.67 -6.63
CA ILE A 58 -7.28 -20.34 -5.37
C ILE A 58 -8.67 -19.96 -4.85
N SER A 59 -9.25 -20.81 -4.03
CA SER A 59 -10.50 -20.54 -3.33
C SER A 59 -10.34 -19.47 -2.25
N MET A 60 -11.46 -18.93 -1.77
CA MET A 60 -11.47 -17.98 -0.65
C MET A 60 -10.90 -18.60 0.62
N ASP A 61 -11.13 -19.89 0.87
CA ASP A 61 -10.62 -20.58 2.06
C ASP A 61 -9.10 -20.75 1.96
N GLU A 62 -8.59 -21.24 0.83
CA GLU A 62 -7.14 -21.35 0.57
C GLU A 62 -6.43 -19.98 0.63
N SER A 63 -7.07 -18.89 0.20
CA SER A 63 -6.49 -17.55 0.31
C SER A 63 -6.22 -17.12 1.75
N ARG A 64 -7.04 -17.57 2.71
CA ARG A 64 -6.91 -17.25 4.14
C ARG A 64 -5.81 -18.04 4.83
N GLU A 65 -5.38 -19.15 4.24
CA GLU A 65 -4.28 -20.01 4.70
C GLU A 65 -2.91 -19.48 4.26
N THR A 66 -2.84 -18.35 3.53
CA THR A 66 -1.57 -17.72 3.13
C THR A 66 -0.57 -17.55 4.29
N PRO A 67 -0.97 -17.13 5.51
CA PRO A 67 -0.04 -17.02 6.64
C PRO A 67 0.59 -18.35 7.09
N ASP A 68 -0.03 -19.48 6.78
CA ASP A 68 0.47 -20.81 7.13
C ASP A 68 1.55 -21.31 6.15
N ASN A 69 1.77 -20.58 5.04
CA ASN A 69 2.84 -20.83 4.06
C ASN A 69 3.86 -19.68 4.09
N PRO A 70 5.02 -19.84 4.75
CA PRO A 70 6.01 -18.77 4.89
C PRO A 70 6.58 -18.23 3.57
N GLU A 71 6.76 -19.08 2.56
CA GLU A 71 7.28 -18.67 1.24
C GLU A 71 6.25 -17.81 0.53
N LYS A 72 4.99 -18.27 0.49
CA LYS A 72 3.91 -17.49 -0.11
C LYS A 72 3.65 -16.18 0.62
N LEU A 73 3.70 -16.19 1.96
CA LEU A 73 3.53 -14.98 2.78
C LEU A 73 4.64 -13.97 2.50
N HIS A 74 5.87 -14.43 2.32
CA HIS A 74 7.00 -13.59 1.94
C HIS A 74 6.76 -12.94 0.57
N ASP A 75 6.44 -13.72 -0.46
CA ASP A 75 6.25 -13.19 -1.81
C ASP A 75 5.08 -12.18 -1.87
N VAL A 76 3.96 -12.50 -1.22
CA VAL A 76 2.84 -11.55 -1.06
C VAL A 76 3.27 -10.28 -0.34
N GLY A 77 4.18 -10.39 0.63
CA GLY A 77 4.76 -9.26 1.35
C GLY A 77 5.58 -8.33 0.46
N GLU A 78 6.38 -8.88 -0.45
CA GLU A 78 7.17 -8.10 -1.42
C GLU A 78 6.24 -7.30 -2.34
N GLU A 79 5.20 -7.93 -2.91
CA GLU A 79 4.27 -7.24 -3.81
C GLU A 79 3.44 -6.16 -3.09
N ILE A 80 3.07 -6.39 -1.83
CA ILE A 80 2.44 -5.36 -0.99
C ILE A 80 3.40 -4.19 -0.76
N ALA A 81 4.67 -4.48 -0.48
CA ALA A 81 5.69 -3.46 -0.28
C ALA A 81 5.88 -2.62 -1.55
N ASP A 82 5.91 -3.24 -2.72
CA ASP A 82 6.06 -2.54 -4.00
C ASP A 82 4.87 -1.62 -4.31
N VAL A 83 3.64 -2.08 -4.10
CA VAL A 83 2.44 -1.22 -4.20
C VAL A 83 2.54 -0.02 -3.27
N ILE A 84 2.94 -0.22 -2.01
CA ILE A 84 3.09 0.85 -1.02
C ILE A 84 4.21 1.82 -1.44
N CYS A 85 5.35 1.29 -1.90
CA CYS A 85 6.50 2.08 -2.34
C CYS A 85 6.11 3.02 -3.48
N TYR A 86 5.40 2.53 -4.50
CA TYR A 86 4.93 3.38 -5.60
C TYR A 86 3.85 4.37 -5.17
N ALA A 87 2.94 4.01 -4.25
CA ALA A 87 1.97 4.94 -3.70
C ALA A 87 2.64 6.09 -2.93
N ILE A 88 3.67 5.78 -2.13
CA ILE A 88 4.44 6.78 -1.39
C ILE A 88 5.25 7.66 -2.35
N ALA A 89 5.95 7.07 -3.33
CA ALA A 89 6.69 7.81 -4.35
C ALA A 89 5.76 8.76 -5.13
N LEU A 90 4.55 8.33 -5.46
CA LEU A 90 3.54 9.17 -6.10
C LEU A 90 3.10 10.33 -5.19
N CYS A 91 2.95 10.08 -3.89
CA CYS A 91 2.66 11.14 -2.92
C CYS A 91 3.82 12.13 -2.79
N ASN A 92 5.09 11.68 -2.86
CA ASN A 92 6.25 12.58 -2.89
C ASN A 92 6.19 13.48 -4.13
N GLN A 93 5.99 12.91 -5.31
CA GLN A 93 5.95 13.66 -6.57
C GLN A 93 4.79 14.65 -6.67
N LEU A 94 3.67 14.36 -6.01
CA LEU A 94 2.47 15.22 -5.95
C LEU A 94 2.44 16.13 -4.71
N GLU A 95 3.48 16.09 -3.88
CA GLU A 95 3.56 16.85 -2.61
C GLU A 95 2.37 16.60 -1.66
N LEU A 96 1.85 15.37 -1.65
CA LEU A 96 0.73 14.97 -0.81
C LEU A 96 1.21 14.48 0.56
N ASP A 97 0.55 14.95 1.62
CA ASP A 97 0.68 14.39 2.96
C ASP A 97 -0.19 13.14 3.08
N ILE A 98 0.45 11.98 3.30
CA ILE A 98 -0.21 10.66 3.30
C ILE A 98 -1.22 10.57 4.44
N ALA A 99 -0.84 10.98 5.65
CA ALA A 99 -1.72 10.91 6.81
C ALA A 99 -3.00 11.72 6.59
N THR A 100 -2.86 12.92 6.02
CA THR A 100 -3.99 13.81 5.69
C THR A 100 -4.90 13.20 4.64
N VAL A 101 -4.37 12.72 3.50
CA VAL A 101 -5.23 12.17 2.43
C VAL A 101 -5.96 10.90 2.88
N VAL A 102 -5.31 10.04 3.67
CA VAL A 102 -5.92 8.83 4.23
C VAL A 102 -7.00 9.18 5.25
N THR A 103 -6.72 10.08 6.21
CA THR A 103 -7.68 10.47 7.25
C THR A 103 -8.92 11.11 6.64
N ASN A 104 -8.75 12.06 5.71
CA ASN A 104 -9.86 12.70 4.98
C ASN A 104 -10.69 11.67 4.20
N LYS A 105 -10.05 10.65 3.62
CA LYS A 105 -10.74 9.58 2.91
C LYS A 105 -11.54 8.70 3.88
N MET A 106 -11.00 8.39 5.05
CA MET A 106 -11.67 7.60 6.07
C MET A 106 -12.89 8.32 6.67
N GLU A 107 -12.81 9.61 6.94
CA GLU A 107 -13.97 10.41 7.35
C GLU A 107 -15.12 10.34 6.34
N LYS A 108 -14.80 10.49 5.05
CA LYS A 108 -15.77 10.33 3.95
C LYS A 108 -16.33 8.91 3.88
N ASN A 109 -15.52 7.89 4.16
CA ASN A 109 -15.97 6.50 4.15
C ASN A 109 -16.90 6.19 5.32
N VAL A 110 -16.61 6.69 6.52
CA VAL A 110 -17.49 6.55 7.71
C VAL A 110 -18.85 7.19 7.43
N ALA A 111 -18.87 8.39 6.86
CA ALA A 111 -20.11 9.05 6.47
C ALA A 111 -20.88 8.29 5.38
N LYS A 112 -20.18 7.66 4.43
CA LYS A 112 -20.79 6.89 3.33
C LYS A 112 -21.29 5.50 3.77
N TYR A 113 -20.62 4.88 4.74
CA TYR A 113 -20.90 3.52 5.21
C TYR A 113 -21.01 3.48 6.76
N PRO A 114 -22.10 3.97 7.35
CA PRO A 114 -22.28 3.96 8.81
C PRO A 114 -22.30 2.54 9.37
N ALA A 115 -21.61 2.31 10.50
CA ALA A 115 -21.47 0.97 11.10
C ALA A 115 -22.82 0.33 11.44
N GLU A 116 -23.77 1.12 11.92
CA GLU A 116 -25.14 0.70 12.28
C GLU A 116 -25.90 0.10 11.09
N GLU A 117 -25.56 0.49 9.86
CA GLU A 117 -26.22 0.03 8.63
C GLU A 117 -25.43 -1.05 7.87
N PHE A 118 -24.11 -1.09 8.07
CA PHE A 118 -23.17 -1.89 7.26
C PHE A 118 -22.47 -3.03 8.02
N THR A 119 -22.84 -3.28 9.28
CA THR A 119 -22.33 -4.46 10.01
C THR A 119 -22.74 -5.76 9.30
N GLY A 120 -21.76 -6.57 8.89
CA GLY A 120 -22.00 -7.84 8.18
C GLY A 120 -22.50 -7.68 6.75
N ARG A 121 -22.40 -6.47 6.17
CA ARG A 121 -22.98 -6.15 4.86
C ARG A 121 -22.02 -5.34 4.02
N TYR A 122 -21.77 -5.80 2.80
CA TYR A 122 -20.99 -5.06 1.80
C TYR A 122 -21.95 -4.47 0.74
N GLY A 123 -22.15 -3.15 0.77
CA GLY A 123 -22.90 -2.43 -0.26
C GLY A 123 -24.36 -2.10 0.06
N HIS A 124 -24.84 -1.02 -0.57
CA HIS A 124 -26.26 -0.67 -0.55
C HIS A 124 -27.04 -1.74 -1.32
N LYS A 125 -28.25 -2.09 -0.85
CA LYS A 125 -29.18 -2.91 -1.66
C LYS A 125 -29.35 -2.16 -2.99
N HIS A 126 -29.32 -2.88 -4.12
CA HIS A 126 -29.50 -2.29 -5.45
C HIS A 126 -30.58 -1.20 -5.38
N ARG A 127 -30.19 0.06 -5.57
CA ARG A 127 -31.15 1.15 -5.80
C ARG A 127 -31.81 0.82 -7.13
N THR A 128 -32.95 0.14 -7.06
CA THR A 128 -33.88 -0.02 -8.18
C THR A 128 -34.71 1.24 -8.29
#